data_AF-A0A2H5PF65-F1
#
_entry.id   AF-A0A2H5PF65-F1
#
_cell.length_a   1.000
_cell.length_b   1.000
_cell.length_c   1.000
_cell.angle_alpha   90.00
_cell.angle_beta   90.00
_cell.angle_gamma   90.00
#
_symmetry.space_group_name_H-M   'P 1'
#
loop_
_entity.id
_entity.type
_entity.pdbx_description
1 polymer ?
#
loop_
_entity_poly.entity_id
_entity_poly.type
_entity_poly.pdbx_seq_one_letter_code
_entity_poly.pdbx_strand_id
1 'polypeptide(L)'
;SSPAECWSVLRRRGKLFCRSQHKFVFYRRALRHTAYTYIDFRKLNFDFQKTKIFVSEKPGSRRNKIIENTKNMENDSKKRRRELETRIIEKVGEVITAVKNANRVDEVICALHSIASLLFPIDSCLLSGVIDQRYRDQVLSAKVPCANERDDLWRVFYQGPAFSTLARFLLLDVASNWLACFPFSARKHVYDIFFVNGLAVEVAQTLVPCLQQSRSDVIDINAIQSNVERLVVLCLLENNGVLQMAREFSVTSMSEDSTNGWPRPIISRVAQLVASVPDKAGLRAPTSLSSHLFFKQLTIQLLSGAEERAITLSDKEASFGISETDGTLLFVGETFCRICRRGSSDVLLHEVISQIFRHVQQVLLSNSDADLTELFGSNPGSQVWSKIMGAIKDPYTVERMSELLLHQLASEHVTDVEAYWIIWLLFHQIFYQQTSVRSMLVDKFLLWKVFPVCCLRWILQFAVFGCPPVADPLSKDHETVGLIDTVQRLVAVWSKKEFVQSATMEQQACWKALFI
;
A
#
# COMPACT_ATOMS: atom_id res chain seq x y z
N SER A 1 -53.21 -41.07 -32.94
CA SER A 1 -53.98 -39.83 -32.86
C SER A 1 -53.03 -38.64 -32.82
N SER A 2 -52.76 -38.06 -33.99
CA SER A 2 -52.27 -36.67 -34.21
C SER A 2 -53.49 -35.72 -34.08
N PRO A 3 -53.43 -34.37 -33.89
CA PRO A 3 -52.46 -33.39 -34.44
C PRO A 3 -51.98 -32.26 -33.49
N ALA A 4 -50.72 -31.80 -33.57
CA ALA A 4 -50.14 -30.75 -34.47
C ALA A 4 -50.18 -29.34 -33.80
N GLU A 5 -49.28 -28.37 -33.99
CA GLU A 5 -48.14 -28.16 -34.90
C GLU A 5 -47.34 -26.90 -34.46
N CYS A 6 -46.04 -26.88 -34.79
CA CYS A 6 -45.12 -25.79 -35.25
C CYS A 6 -45.27 -24.32 -34.77
N TRP A 7 -44.21 -23.54 -34.55
CA TRP A 7 -43.16 -23.16 -35.53
C TRP A 7 -41.87 -22.59 -34.88
N SER A 8 -40.74 -22.91 -35.50
CA SER A 8 -39.42 -22.27 -35.43
C SER A 8 -39.37 -20.88 -36.09
N VAL A 9 -38.33 -20.05 -35.83
CA VAL A 9 -37.48 -19.37 -36.86
C VAL A 9 -36.36 -18.51 -36.24
N LEU A 10 -35.23 -18.54 -36.96
CA LEU A 10 -33.91 -17.93 -36.83
C LEU A 10 -33.80 -16.38 -36.95
N ARG A 11 -32.59 -15.90 -36.57
CA ARG A 11 -31.72 -14.85 -37.19
C ARG A 11 -31.72 -13.40 -36.66
N ARG A 12 -30.51 -13.04 -36.20
CA ARG A 12 -29.60 -11.93 -36.60
C ARG A 12 -30.15 -10.50 -36.83
N ARG A 13 -29.50 -9.58 -36.10
CA ARG A 13 -29.12 -8.18 -36.44
C ARG A 13 -30.21 -7.24 -36.97
N GLY A 14 -30.62 -6.29 -36.13
CA GLY A 14 -31.23 -5.05 -36.57
C GLY A 14 -31.59 -4.16 -35.38
N LYS A 15 -30.99 -2.96 -35.30
CA LYS A 15 -31.31 -1.93 -34.32
C LYS A 15 -32.81 -1.56 -34.42
N LEU A 16 -33.47 -1.42 -33.28
CA LEU A 16 -34.64 -0.55 -33.13
C LEU A 16 -34.48 0.24 -31.83
N PHE A 17 -34.26 1.54 -31.99
CA PHE A 17 -34.41 2.53 -30.92
C PHE A 17 -35.89 2.63 -30.56
N CYS A 18 -36.21 2.65 -29.26
CA CYS A 18 -37.43 3.30 -28.79
C CYS A 18 -37.16 4.01 -27.46
N ARG A 19 -37.53 5.30 -27.43
CA ARG A 19 -37.28 6.29 -26.39
C ARG A 19 -38.57 6.47 -25.59
N SER A 20 -38.54 6.31 -24.27
CA SER A 20 -39.57 6.78 -23.31
C SER A 20 -39.05 6.57 -21.88
N GLN A 21 -38.47 7.62 -21.26
CA GLN A 21 -39.06 8.45 -20.21
C GLN A 21 -39.46 7.75 -18.89
N HIS A 22 -38.67 8.06 -17.85
CA HIS A 22 -39.00 8.22 -16.43
C HIS A 22 -39.51 7.04 -15.58
N LYS A 23 -38.62 6.64 -14.66
CA LYS A 23 -38.79 6.30 -13.21
C LYS A 23 -38.23 4.92 -12.85
N PHE A 24 -36.98 4.92 -12.35
CA PHE A 24 -36.44 3.83 -11.55
C PHE A 24 -36.93 4.00 -10.10
N VAL A 25 -37.74 3.05 -9.63
CA VAL A 25 -37.95 2.80 -8.20
C VAL A 25 -37.20 1.51 -7.87
N PHE A 26 -36.15 1.64 -7.07
CA PHE A 26 -35.41 0.50 -6.53
C PHE A 26 -36.26 -0.21 -5.47
N TYR A 27 -36.64 -1.46 -5.74
CA TYR A 27 -37.10 -2.39 -4.71
C TYR A 27 -35.93 -3.29 -4.31
N ARG A 28 -35.39 -3.05 -3.10
CA ARG A 28 -34.45 -3.95 -2.42
C ARG A 28 -35.28 -5.02 -1.72
N ARG A 29 -35.36 -6.23 -2.28
CA ARG A 29 -35.92 -7.40 -1.60
C ARG A 29 -34.79 -8.34 -1.24
N ALA A 30 -34.42 -8.32 0.04
CA ALA A 30 -33.64 -9.38 0.65
C ALA A 30 -34.52 -10.62 0.85
N LEU A 31 -33.92 -11.73 0.46
CA LEU A 31 -34.10 -13.14 0.83
C LEU A 31 -35.27 -13.57 1.71
N ARG A 32 -35.88 -14.66 1.23
CA ARG A 32 -36.83 -15.56 1.86
C ARG A 32 -36.24 -16.16 3.14
N HIS A 33 -37.00 -16.08 4.24
CA HIS A 33 -37.07 -17.16 5.22
C HIS A 33 -38.28 -18.04 4.87
N THR A 34 -38.05 -19.34 4.74
CA THR A 34 -39.07 -20.37 4.86
C THR A 34 -39.27 -20.70 6.34
N ALA A 35 -40.42 -20.33 6.90
CA ALA A 35 -41.21 -21.16 7.81
C ALA A 35 -42.54 -20.44 8.09
N TYR A 36 -43.63 -21.13 7.76
CA TYR A 36 -45.00 -20.68 7.84
C TYR A 36 -45.51 -20.67 9.28
N THR A 37 -46.27 -19.64 9.65
CA THR A 37 -47.49 -19.82 10.45
C THR A 37 -48.57 -18.90 9.89
N TYR A 38 -49.63 -19.55 9.41
CA TYR A 38 -50.80 -19.03 8.72
C TYR A 38 -51.85 -18.74 9.80
N ILE A 39 -52.33 -17.51 9.94
CA ILE A 39 -53.65 -17.27 10.57
C ILE A 39 -54.41 -16.23 9.74
N ASP A 40 -55.63 -16.66 9.45
CA ASP A 40 -56.59 -16.26 8.43
C ASP A 40 -57.28 -14.92 8.78
N PHE A 41 -57.19 -13.96 7.86
CA PHE A 41 -57.91 -12.69 7.89
C PHE A 41 -59.33 -12.89 7.37
N ARG A 42 -60.24 -13.37 8.22
CA ARG A 42 -61.69 -13.26 7.97
C ARG A 42 -62.50 -13.55 9.22
N LYS A 43 -62.51 -12.59 10.15
CA LYS A 43 -63.70 -12.31 10.97
C LYS A 43 -63.55 -10.99 11.72
N LEU A 44 -64.60 -10.20 11.57
CA LEU A 44 -65.08 -9.17 12.50
C LEU A 44 -64.53 -7.75 12.32
N ASN A 45 -65.30 -6.99 11.52
CA ASN A 45 -65.71 -5.61 11.83
C ASN A 45 -65.75 -5.39 13.34
N PHE A 46 -65.18 -4.28 13.84
CA PHE A 46 -65.91 -3.39 14.74
C PHE A 46 -65.21 -2.03 14.85
N ASP A 47 -66.07 -1.03 15.04
CA ASP A 47 -65.88 0.39 14.88
C ASP A 47 -64.79 1.08 15.71
N PHE A 48 -64.29 2.15 15.11
CA PHE A 48 -63.58 3.26 15.73
C PHE A 48 -64.45 3.96 16.79
N GLN A 49 -64.05 3.97 18.06
CA GLN A 49 -64.19 5.16 18.92
C GLN A 49 -63.08 5.28 19.99
N LYS A 50 -62.30 6.34 19.81
CA LYS A 50 -61.67 7.22 20.81
C LYS A 50 -61.39 6.65 22.21
N THR A 51 -60.09 6.44 22.48
CA THR A 51 -59.48 7.00 23.70
C THR A 51 -58.06 7.47 23.41
N LYS A 52 -57.85 8.79 23.54
CA LYS A 52 -56.55 9.46 23.48
C LYS A 52 -55.71 9.01 24.69
N ILE A 53 -54.51 8.48 24.44
CA ILE A 53 -53.38 8.66 25.34
C ILE A 53 -52.30 9.42 24.56
N PHE A 54 -51.92 10.55 25.11
CA PHE A 54 -50.88 11.44 24.61
C PHE A 54 -49.51 10.75 24.68
N VAL A 55 -48.89 10.49 23.53
CA VAL A 55 -47.44 10.60 23.34
C VAL A 55 -47.22 11.24 21.97
N SER A 56 -47.16 12.57 21.96
CA SER A 56 -46.74 13.35 20.79
C SER A 56 -45.24 13.63 20.93
N GLU A 57 -44.40 12.73 20.44
CA GLU A 57 -43.10 13.13 19.89
C GLU A 57 -43.06 12.72 18.43
N LYS A 58 -43.14 13.73 17.54
CA LYS A 58 -43.04 13.52 16.10
C LYS A 58 -41.68 12.88 15.77
N PRO A 59 -41.62 11.79 14.99
CA PRO A 59 -40.37 11.13 14.60
C PRO A 59 -39.41 12.02 13.80
N GLY A 60 -39.88 13.15 13.25
CA GLY A 60 -39.03 14.18 12.63
C GLY A 60 -38.24 15.06 13.61
N SER A 61 -38.69 15.21 14.86
CA SER A 61 -38.03 16.10 15.85
C SER A 61 -36.75 15.49 16.42
N ARG A 62 -36.74 14.18 16.70
CA ARG A 62 -35.51 13.47 17.14
C ARG A 62 -34.44 13.43 16.05
N ARG A 63 -34.83 13.21 14.80
CA ARG A 63 -33.87 13.17 13.67
C ARG A 63 -33.23 14.52 13.43
N ASN A 64 -34.00 15.60 13.46
CA ASN A 64 -33.46 16.95 13.31
C ASN A 64 -32.58 17.36 14.50
N LYS A 65 -32.96 17.01 15.74
CA LYS A 65 -32.16 17.26 16.94
C LYS A 65 -30.84 16.48 16.95
N ILE A 66 -30.83 15.25 16.44
CA ILE A 66 -29.61 14.46 16.25
C ILE A 66 -28.70 15.15 15.22
N ILE A 67 -29.23 15.52 14.05
CA ILE A 67 -28.45 16.20 12.99
C ILE A 67 -27.87 17.53 13.48
N GLU A 68 -28.64 18.30 14.24
CA GLU A 68 -28.22 19.59 14.80
C GLU A 68 -27.15 19.42 15.90
N ASN A 69 -27.30 18.41 16.76
CA ASN A 69 -26.27 18.05 17.74
C ASN A 69 -24.98 17.56 17.07
N THR A 70 -25.07 16.76 15.99
CA THR A 70 -23.90 16.29 15.24
C THR A 70 -23.18 17.47 14.58
N LYS A 71 -23.91 18.42 13.99
CA LYS A 71 -23.34 19.64 13.40
C LYS A 71 -22.67 20.55 14.43
N ASN A 72 -23.27 20.68 15.63
CA ASN A 72 -22.67 21.48 16.71
C ASN A 72 -21.38 20.84 17.24
N MET A 73 -21.38 19.51 17.45
CA MET A 73 -20.18 18.77 17.83
C MET A 73 -19.06 18.86 16.78
N GLU A 74 -19.40 18.81 15.49
CA GLU A 74 -18.44 18.95 14.39
C GLU A 74 -17.85 20.36 14.30
N ASN A 75 -18.65 21.39 14.59
CA ASN A 75 -18.16 22.77 14.65
C ASN A 75 -17.25 23.01 15.85
N ASP A 76 -17.58 22.47 17.02
CA ASP A 76 -16.76 22.59 18.23
C ASP A 76 -15.42 21.86 18.08
N SER A 77 -15.41 20.68 17.43
CA SER A 77 -14.16 19.95 17.16
C SER A 77 -13.26 20.69 16.17
N LYS A 78 -13.83 21.27 15.10
CA LYS A 78 -13.10 22.13 14.15
C LYS A 78 -12.56 23.39 14.82
N LYS A 79 -13.33 24.02 15.71
CA LYS A 79 -12.90 25.20 16.47
C LYS A 79 -11.72 24.85 17.39
N ARG A 80 -11.84 23.77 18.18
CA ARG A 80 -10.77 23.29 19.06
C ARG A 80 -9.49 22.95 18.28
N ARG A 81 -9.63 22.32 17.10
CA ARG A 81 -8.48 22.03 16.22
C ARG A 81 -7.75 23.31 15.78
N ARG A 82 -8.50 24.35 15.38
CA ARG A 82 -7.91 25.65 14.98
C ARG A 82 -7.19 26.34 16.14
N GLU A 83 -7.78 26.32 17.34
CA GLU A 83 -7.16 26.90 18.54
C GLU A 83 -5.83 26.19 18.89
N LEU A 84 -5.81 24.85 18.81
CA LEU A 84 -4.58 24.07 19.00
C LEU A 84 -3.53 24.36 17.91
N GLU A 85 -3.98 24.54 16.66
CA GLU A 85 -3.11 24.88 15.53
C GLU A 85 -2.45 26.25 15.71
N THR A 86 -3.21 27.26 16.10
CA THR A 86 -2.66 28.59 16.42
C THR A 86 -1.65 28.50 17.55
N ARG A 87 -1.99 27.81 18.65
CA ARG A 87 -1.10 27.64 19.80
C ARG A 87 0.22 26.96 19.44
N ILE A 88 0.19 25.92 18.60
CA ILE A 88 1.43 25.22 18.22
C ILE A 88 2.27 26.04 17.23
N ILE A 89 1.64 26.79 16.32
CA ILE A 89 2.36 27.69 15.40
C ILE A 89 3.05 28.82 16.17
N GLU A 90 2.36 29.45 17.12
CA GLU A 90 2.94 30.45 18.02
C GLU A 90 4.12 29.86 18.78
N LYS A 91 3.97 28.66 19.33
CA LYS A 91 5.06 27.97 20.03
C LYS A 91 6.26 27.68 19.12
N VAL A 92 6.04 27.27 17.88
CA VAL A 92 7.11 27.09 16.88
C VAL A 92 7.81 28.43 16.62
N GLY A 93 7.07 29.53 16.48
CA GLY A 93 7.61 30.88 16.30
C GLY A 93 8.47 31.35 17.48
N GLU A 94 8.01 31.11 18.72
CA GLU A 94 8.78 31.36 19.94
C GLU A 94 10.10 30.58 19.94
N VAL A 95 10.05 29.28 19.63
CA VAL A 95 11.24 28.40 19.63
C VAL A 95 12.24 28.86 18.56
N ILE A 96 11.78 29.17 17.34
CA ILE A 96 12.65 29.69 16.28
C ILE A 96 13.32 30.99 16.72
N THR A 97 12.57 31.90 17.35
CA THR A 97 13.10 33.17 17.84
C THR A 97 14.12 32.96 18.96
N ALA A 98 13.85 32.06 19.90
CA ALA A 98 14.76 31.70 20.99
C ALA A 98 16.07 31.11 20.46
N VAL A 99 16.00 30.20 19.48
CA VAL A 99 17.20 29.61 18.85
C VAL A 99 18.00 30.66 18.07
N LYS A 100 17.34 31.57 17.36
CA LYS A 100 18.04 32.65 16.63
C LYS A 100 18.78 33.63 17.55
N ASN A 101 18.28 33.82 18.76
CA ASN A 101 18.88 34.70 19.76
C ASN A 101 19.84 33.97 20.73
N ALA A 102 20.00 32.66 20.57
CA ALA A 102 20.84 31.86 21.45
C ALA A 102 22.32 32.14 21.22
N ASN A 103 23.09 32.22 22.31
CA ASN A 103 24.54 32.35 22.27
C ASN A 103 25.25 31.02 22.63
N ARG A 104 24.52 30.09 23.25
CA ARG A 104 25.05 28.80 23.71
C ARG A 104 24.19 27.64 23.21
N VAL A 105 24.84 26.49 22.99
CA VAL A 105 24.15 25.26 22.58
C VAL A 105 23.09 24.81 23.59
N ASP A 106 23.35 25.03 24.89
CA ASP A 106 22.41 24.71 25.98
C ASP A 106 21.06 25.43 25.82
N GLU A 107 21.07 26.68 25.37
CA GLU A 107 19.86 27.50 25.13
C GLU A 107 19.06 26.96 23.96
N VAL A 108 19.75 26.52 22.89
CA VAL A 108 19.12 25.87 21.73
C VAL A 108 18.48 24.55 22.14
N ILE A 109 19.19 23.73 22.93
CA ILE A 109 18.66 22.46 23.43
C ILE A 109 17.42 22.71 24.30
N CYS A 110 17.43 23.71 25.18
CA CYS A 110 16.27 24.06 26.01
C CYS A 110 15.09 24.56 25.18
N ALA A 111 15.34 25.40 24.16
CA ALA A 111 14.30 25.88 23.26
C ALA A 111 13.62 24.73 22.51
N LEU A 112 14.41 23.80 21.94
CA LEU A 112 13.88 22.63 21.25
C LEU A 112 13.17 21.65 22.19
N HIS A 113 13.72 21.44 23.40
CA HIS A 113 13.09 20.61 24.44
C HIS A 113 11.70 21.15 24.83
N SER A 114 11.53 22.46 24.87
CA SER A 114 10.26 23.10 25.26
C SER A 114 9.09 22.74 24.34
N ILE A 115 9.34 22.51 23.05
CA ILE A 115 8.33 22.04 22.09
C ILE A 115 8.32 20.51 21.99
N ALA A 116 9.47 19.85 22.09
CA ALA A 116 9.55 18.40 22.07
C ALA A 116 8.74 17.77 23.22
N SER A 117 8.78 18.37 24.42
CA SER A 117 8.02 17.92 25.60
C SER A 117 6.51 18.08 25.46
N LEU A 118 6.06 18.96 24.56
CA LEU A 118 4.63 19.13 24.26
C LEU A 118 4.11 18.05 23.32
N LEU A 119 4.98 17.45 22.50
CA LEU A 119 4.62 16.54 21.42
C LEU A 119 4.97 15.08 21.73
N PHE A 120 5.97 14.83 22.59
CA PHE A 120 6.50 13.49 22.83
C PHE A 120 6.64 13.18 24.33
N PRO A 121 6.53 11.89 24.72
CA PRO A 121 6.82 11.43 26.08
C PRO A 121 8.34 11.41 26.32
N ILE A 122 8.95 12.57 26.57
CA ILE A 122 10.40 12.67 26.82
C ILE A 122 10.65 12.61 28.33
N ASP A 123 11.58 11.75 28.73
CA ASP A 123 12.16 11.82 30.08
C ASP A 123 13.22 12.92 30.12
N SER A 124 12.84 14.07 30.68
CA SER A 124 13.72 15.23 30.88
C SER A 124 14.99 14.91 31.67
N CYS A 125 15.02 13.83 32.46
CA CYS A 125 16.21 13.40 33.19
C CYS A 125 17.36 13.02 32.24
N LEU A 126 17.04 12.48 31.06
CA LEU A 126 18.01 12.08 30.02
C LEU A 126 18.79 13.25 29.43
N LEU A 127 18.31 14.48 29.63
CA LEU A 127 18.93 15.72 29.20
C LEU A 127 19.59 16.48 30.36
N SER A 128 19.20 16.21 31.60
CA SER A 128 19.71 16.94 32.77
C SER A 128 21.22 16.80 32.96
N GLY A 129 21.79 15.62 32.69
CA GLY A 129 23.24 15.38 32.76
C GLY A 129 24.04 15.96 31.60
N VAL A 130 23.35 16.42 30.55
CA VAL A 130 23.92 16.85 29.27
C VAL A 130 24.04 18.37 29.18
N ILE A 131 23.22 19.08 29.97
CA ILE A 131 23.07 20.54 29.93
C ILE A 131 23.68 21.14 31.21
N ASP A 132 24.25 22.34 31.06
CA ASP A 132 24.80 23.13 32.14
C ASP A 132 23.77 23.34 33.27
N GLN A 133 24.25 23.37 34.53
CA GLN A 133 23.41 23.28 35.72
C GLN A 133 22.38 24.41 35.81
N ARG A 134 22.68 25.56 35.22
CA ARG A 134 21.82 26.75 35.18
C ARG A 134 20.54 26.56 34.35
N TYR A 135 20.51 25.61 33.43
CA TYR A 135 19.35 25.37 32.56
C TYR A 135 18.59 24.07 32.90
N ARG A 136 19.10 23.28 33.85
CA ARG A 136 18.44 22.03 34.30
C ARG A 136 17.04 22.28 34.84
N ASP A 137 16.87 23.33 35.62
CA ASP A 137 15.58 23.66 36.22
C ASP A 137 14.53 24.00 35.16
N GLN A 138 14.94 24.61 34.04
CA GLN A 138 14.04 24.91 32.92
C GLN A 138 13.56 23.65 32.19
N VAL A 139 14.45 22.66 32.00
CA VAL A 139 14.14 21.39 31.35
C VAL A 139 13.28 20.49 32.25
N LEU A 140 13.55 20.49 33.56
CA LEU A 140 12.79 19.70 34.53
C LEU A 140 11.43 20.33 34.87
N SER A 141 11.29 21.65 34.80
CA SER A 141 10.02 22.36 35.04
C SER A 141 9.12 22.49 33.80
N ALA A 142 9.55 22.00 32.64
CA ALA A 142 8.80 22.09 31.41
C ALA A 142 7.41 21.47 31.55
N LYS A 143 6.37 22.21 31.12
CA LYS A 143 4.98 21.75 31.19
C LYS A 143 4.78 20.54 30.28
N VAL A 144 4.48 19.38 30.86
CA VAL A 144 4.15 18.16 30.13
C VAL A 144 2.63 18.03 30.01
N PRO A 145 2.04 18.06 28.81
CA PRO A 145 0.61 17.84 28.61
C PRO A 145 0.20 16.41 28.97
N CYS A 146 -1.08 16.20 29.26
CA CYS A 146 -1.63 14.85 29.40
C CYS A 146 -1.58 14.10 28.05
N ALA A 147 -1.67 12.77 28.08
CA ALA A 147 -1.51 11.94 26.87
C ALA A 147 -2.49 12.34 25.75
N ASN A 148 -3.77 12.58 26.07
CA ASN A 148 -4.77 12.95 25.07
C ASN A 148 -4.51 14.33 24.45
N GLU A 149 -4.14 15.33 25.26
CA GLU A 149 -3.80 16.67 24.75
C GLU A 149 -2.54 16.61 23.87
N ARG A 150 -1.57 15.78 24.26
CA ARG A 150 -0.34 15.55 23.49
C ARG A 150 -0.64 14.91 22.13
N ASP A 151 -1.50 13.90 22.07
CA ASP A 151 -1.88 13.25 20.82
C ASP A 151 -2.62 14.22 19.87
N ASP A 152 -3.51 15.05 20.42
CA ASP A 152 -4.19 16.11 19.66
C ASP A 152 -3.17 17.13 19.10
N LEU A 153 -2.25 17.61 19.93
CA LEU A 153 -1.18 18.54 19.52
C LEU A 153 -0.25 17.92 18.48
N TRP A 154 0.13 16.66 18.65
CA TRP A 154 0.99 15.92 17.74
C TRP A 154 0.35 15.81 16.35
N ARG A 155 -0.94 15.42 16.27
CA ARG A 155 -1.65 15.35 14.98
C ARG A 155 -1.73 16.71 14.31
N VAL A 156 -2.09 17.75 15.06
CA VAL A 156 -2.19 19.12 14.54
C VAL A 156 -0.84 19.65 14.08
N PHE A 157 0.24 19.33 14.80
CA PHE A 157 1.59 19.72 14.44
C PHE A 157 2.04 19.15 13.08
N TYR A 158 1.88 17.85 12.86
CA TYR A 158 2.33 17.19 11.62
C TYR A 158 1.39 17.40 10.43
N GLN A 159 0.08 17.48 10.66
CA GLN A 159 -0.90 17.72 9.57
C GLN A 159 -1.06 19.22 9.24
N GLY A 160 -0.49 20.10 10.05
CA GLY A 160 -0.53 21.56 9.88
C GLY A 160 0.78 22.13 9.33
N PRO A 161 0.86 23.46 9.17
CA PRO A 161 2.07 24.12 8.65
C PRO A 161 3.22 24.16 9.67
N ALA A 162 2.94 23.89 10.96
CA ALA A 162 3.88 23.98 12.06
C ALA A 162 5.08 23.03 11.87
N PHE A 163 4.84 21.75 11.56
CA PHE A 163 5.93 20.80 11.29
C PHE A 163 6.79 21.24 10.10
N SER A 164 6.17 21.58 8.97
CA SER A 164 6.92 21.98 7.78
C SER A 164 7.82 23.20 8.02
N THR A 165 7.36 24.14 8.86
CA THR A 165 8.11 25.34 9.24
C THR A 165 9.25 25.00 10.17
N LEU A 166 8.98 24.23 11.24
CA LEU A 166 10.00 23.82 12.20
C LEU A 166 11.05 22.93 11.53
N ALA A 167 10.64 21.94 10.74
CA ALA A 167 11.53 21.01 10.07
C ALA A 167 12.48 21.72 9.11
N ARG A 168 11.99 22.70 8.32
CA ARG A 168 12.87 23.50 7.46
C ARG A 168 13.92 24.26 8.28
N PHE A 169 13.52 24.88 9.38
CA PHE A 169 14.44 25.56 10.30
C PHE A 169 15.45 24.60 10.94
N LEU A 170 15.01 23.41 11.37
CA LEU A 170 15.88 22.38 11.94
C LEU A 170 16.92 21.89 10.93
N LEU A 171 16.51 21.68 9.68
CA LEU A 171 17.36 21.14 8.62
C LEU A 171 18.32 22.17 8.04
N LEU A 172 17.95 23.45 8.01
CA LEU A 172 18.75 24.52 7.41
C LEU A 172 19.57 25.30 8.43
N ASP A 173 18.93 25.80 9.49
CA ASP A 173 19.55 26.71 10.45
C ASP A 173 20.19 25.94 11.62
N VAL A 174 19.47 24.99 12.23
CA VAL A 174 20.01 24.26 13.39
C VAL A 174 21.09 23.27 12.98
N ALA A 175 20.89 22.57 11.86
CA ALA A 175 21.87 21.62 11.33
C ALA A 175 23.22 22.29 11.01
N SER A 176 23.20 23.47 10.41
CA SER A 176 24.42 24.19 9.99
C SER A 176 25.13 24.88 11.16
N ASN A 177 24.39 25.49 12.08
CA ASN A 177 25.00 26.36 13.10
C ASN A 177 25.23 25.69 14.45
N TRP A 178 24.46 24.65 14.80
CA TRP A 178 24.39 24.15 16.18
C TRP A 178 24.60 22.66 16.32
N LEU A 179 24.19 21.86 15.34
CA LEU A 179 24.08 20.41 15.49
C LEU A 179 25.43 19.71 15.76
N ALA A 180 26.55 20.26 15.26
CA ALA A 180 27.89 19.74 15.54
C ALA A 180 28.25 19.82 17.05
N CYS A 181 27.64 20.76 17.78
CA CYS A 181 27.86 20.97 19.21
C CYS A 181 26.88 20.16 20.07
N PHE A 182 25.91 19.45 19.49
CA PHE A 182 24.94 18.70 20.25
C PHE A 182 25.56 17.41 20.81
N PRO A 183 25.47 17.17 22.13
CA PRO A 183 25.74 15.86 22.67
C PRO A 183 24.77 14.84 22.10
N PHE A 184 25.20 13.58 22.01
CA PHE A 184 24.42 12.51 21.37
C PHE A 184 23.00 12.38 21.93
N SER A 185 22.85 12.42 23.26
CA SER A 185 21.54 12.34 23.92
C SER A 185 20.63 13.51 23.53
N ALA A 186 21.16 14.75 23.53
CA ALA A 186 20.40 15.91 23.12
C ALA A 186 19.95 15.81 21.65
N ARG A 187 20.86 15.44 20.74
CA ARG A 187 20.49 15.23 19.33
C ARG A 187 19.36 14.21 19.18
N LYS A 188 19.45 13.08 19.88
CA LYS A 188 18.42 12.03 19.80
C LYS A 188 17.06 12.52 20.31
N HIS A 189 17.03 13.17 21.47
CA HIS A 189 15.79 13.46 22.19
C HIS A 189 15.16 14.83 21.90
N VAL A 190 15.92 15.80 21.38
CA VAL A 190 15.41 17.15 21.09
C VAL A 190 15.59 17.58 19.64
N TYR A 191 16.18 16.75 18.78
CA TYR A 191 16.31 17.05 17.35
C TYR A 191 15.78 15.91 16.47
N ASP A 192 16.34 14.71 16.59
CA ASP A 192 15.97 13.55 15.77
C ASP A 192 14.52 13.12 16.01
N ILE A 193 14.01 13.30 17.23
CA ILE A 193 12.65 12.90 17.63
C ILE A 193 11.55 13.47 16.73
N PHE A 194 11.72 14.69 16.20
CA PHE A 194 10.74 15.32 15.31
C PHE A 194 10.62 14.62 13.96
N PHE A 195 11.62 13.85 13.57
CA PHE A 195 11.62 13.09 12.33
C PHE A 195 11.32 11.61 12.58
N VAL A 196 11.90 11.03 13.64
CA VAL A 196 11.78 9.60 13.95
C VAL A 196 10.38 9.24 14.47
N ASN A 197 9.81 10.06 15.35
CA ASN A 197 8.49 9.81 15.95
C ASN A 197 7.37 10.64 15.31
N GLY A 198 7.58 11.08 14.06
CA GLY A 198 6.60 11.88 13.30
C GLY A 198 5.73 11.05 12.35
N LEU A 199 4.80 11.73 11.65
CA LEU A 199 4.08 11.13 10.53
C LEU A 199 5.07 10.84 9.39
N ALA A 200 5.30 9.58 9.08
CA ALA A 200 6.33 9.13 8.15
C ALA A 200 6.12 9.70 6.74
N VAL A 201 4.86 9.82 6.29
CA VAL A 201 4.52 10.44 5.01
C VAL A 201 4.92 11.92 4.97
N GLU A 202 4.65 12.68 6.02
CA GLU A 202 4.99 14.11 6.11
C GLU A 202 6.50 14.32 6.28
N VAL A 203 7.14 13.47 7.08
CA VAL A 203 8.59 13.45 7.29
C VAL A 203 9.31 13.19 5.97
N ALA A 204 8.90 12.19 5.18
CA ALA A 204 9.50 11.91 3.89
C ALA A 204 9.27 13.04 2.87
N GLN A 205 8.07 13.62 2.84
CA GLN A 205 7.76 14.77 1.99
C GLN A 205 8.61 16.00 2.32
N THR A 206 9.11 16.11 3.56
CA THR A 206 9.96 17.22 4.00
C THR A 206 11.45 16.91 3.84
N LEU A 207 11.90 15.73 4.24
CA LEU A 207 13.31 15.33 4.24
C LEU A 207 13.85 15.07 2.84
N VAL A 208 13.14 14.27 2.02
CA VAL A 208 13.67 13.80 0.74
C VAL A 208 13.97 14.94 -0.25
N PRO A 209 13.16 16.02 -0.35
CA PRO A 209 13.51 17.17 -1.17
C PRO A 209 14.79 17.89 -0.74
N CYS A 210 15.17 17.83 0.55
CA CYS A 210 16.38 18.46 1.06
C CYS A 210 17.67 17.78 0.59
N LEU A 211 17.61 16.52 0.11
CA LEU A 211 18.77 15.83 -0.49
C LEU A 211 19.25 16.49 -1.79
N GLN A 212 18.41 17.30 -2.44
CA GLN A 212 18.65 17.93 -3.74
C GLN A 212 18.98 19.42 -3.66
N GLN A 213 19.27 19.97 -2.47
CA GLN A 213 19.50 21.41 -2.34
C GLN A 213 20.64 21.86 -3.26
N SER A 214 20.26 22.72 -4.21
CA SER A 214 21.15 23.33 -5.20
C SER A 214 22.35 23.95 -4.49
N ARG A 215 23.55 23.63 -4.98
CA ARG A 215 24.81 24.31 -4.64
C ARG A 215 24.58 25.83 -4.67
N SER A 216 24.33 26.39 -3.49
CA SER A 216 24.20 27.81 -3.23
C SER A 216 25.34 28.18 -2.30
N ASP A 217 26.24 29.04 -2.77
CA ASP A 217 27.60 29.24 -2.26
C ASP A 217 27.70 29.89 -0.86
N VAL A 218 26.65 29.85 -0.03
CA VAL A 218 26.51 30.68 1.18
C VAL A 218 26.38 29.88 2.48
N ILE A 219 26.17 28.57 2.45
CA ILE A 219 25.96 27.73 3.66
C ILE A 219 26.89 26.51 3.62
N ASP A 220 27.25 25.95 4.78
CA ASP A 220 27.90 24.64 4.89
C ASP A 220 26.95 23.54 4.38
N ILE A 221 26.82 23.45 3.06
CA ILE A 221 25.99 22.50 2.33
C ILE A 221 26.37 21.07 2.70
N ASN A 222 27.65 20.82 3.05
CA ASN A 222 28.11 19.49 3.38
C ASN A 222 27.57 19.03 4.74
N ALA A 223 27.55 19.89 5.75
CA ALA A 223 26.95 19.57 7.05
C ALA A 223 25.44 19.34 6.94
N ILE A 224 24.73 20.16 6.17
CA ILE A 224 23.29 20.00 5.91
C ILE A 224 23.02 18.69 5.18
N GLN A 225 23.70 18.45 4.05
CA GLN A 225 23.53 17.25 3.23
C GLN A 225 23.82 15.99 4.04
N SER A 226 24.93 15.96 4.77
CA SER A 226 25.30 14.82 5.61
C SER A 226 24.27 14.55 6.72
N ASN A 227 23.71 15.61 7.33
CA ASN A 227 22.64 15.46 8.31
C ASN A 227 21.33 14.96 7.68
N VAL A 228 20.95 15.45 6.50
CA VAL A 228 19.76 14.98 5.78
C VAL A 228 19.92 13.51 5.41
N GLU A 229 21.07 13.11 4.87
CA GLU A 229 21.38 11.70 4.55
C GLU A 229 21.30 10.81 5.79
N ARG A 230 21.88 11.25 6.92
CA ARG A 230 21.77 10.57 8.21
C ARG A 230 20.32 10.43 8.66
N LEU A 231 19.52 11.49 8.57
CA LEU A 231 18.09 11.45 8.95
C LEU A 231 17.29 10.55 8.02
N VAL A 232 17.60 10.51 6.73
CA VAL A 232 16.93 9.62 5.77
C VAL A 232 17.21 8.16 6.12
N VAL A 233 18.47 7.80 6.42
CA VAL A 233 18.80 6.45 6.91
C VAL A 233 18.05 6.14 8.21
N LEU A 234 18.14 7.04 9.18
CA LEU A 234 17.51 6.87 10.49
C LEU A 234 15.99 6.69 10.37
N CYS A 235 15.30 7.55 9.62
CA CYS A 235 13.84 7.55 9.54
C CYS A 235 13.32 6.47 8.60
N LEU A 236 13.87 6.35 7.38
CA LEU A 236 13.33 5.43 6.38
C LEU A 236 13.81 3.99 6.57
N LEU A 237 15.06 3.77 7.01
CA LEU A 237 15.66 2.44 7.07
C LEU A 237 15.70 1.88 8.49
N GLU A 238 16.27 2.62 9.45
CA GLU A 238 16.48 2.11 10.82
C GLU A 238 15.20 2.08 11.66
N ASN A 239 14.28 3.03 11.44
CA ASN A 239 13.02 3.14 12.18
C ASN A 239 11.80 2.67 11.36
N ASN A 240 12.01 1.84 10.34
CA ASN A 240 10.95 1.26 9.51
C ASN A 240 9.98 2.31 8.92
N GLY A 241 10.48 3.49 8.54
CA GLY A 241 9.62 4.59 8.09
C GLY A 241 8.75 4.25 6.88
N VAL A 242 9.20 3.37 5.99
CA VAL A 242 8.42 2.97 4.80
C VAL A 242 7.26 2.06 5.20
N LEU A 243 7.50 1.14 6.14
CA LEU A 243 6.45 0.33 6.75
C LEU A 243 5.42 1.24 7.46
N GLN A 244 5.86 2.28 8.17
CA GLN A 244 4.95 3.24 8.79
C GLN A 244 4.13 4.04 7.76
N MET A 245 4.73 4.46 6.63
CA MET A 245 3.96 5.07 5.54
C MET A 245 2.88 4.12 4.99
N ALA A 246 3.23 2.85 4.82
CA ALA A 246 2.29 1.82 4.37
C ALA A 246 1.10 1.69 5.35
N ARG A 247 1.36 1.74 6.67
CA ARG A 247 0.32 1.75 7.71
C ARG A 247 -0.52 3.04 7.70
N GLU A 248 0.10 4.20 7.50
CA GLU A 248 -0.59 5.49 7.43
C GLU A 248 -1.60 5.54 6.27
N PHE A 249 -1.21 5.03 5.09
CA PHE A 249 -2.12 4.92 3.94
C PHE A 249 -3.27 3.92 4.15
N SER A 250 -3.08 2.92 5.03
CA SER A 250 -4.13 1.96 5.39
C SER A 250 -5.28 2.59 6.19
N VAL A 251 -4.96 3.59 7.02
CA VAL A 251 -5.91 4.29 7.91
C VAL A 251 -6.68 5.35 7.14
N THR A 252 -6.03 6.03 6.20
CA THR A 252 -6.67 7.06 5.37
C THR A 252 -7.71 6.48 4.41
N SER A 253 -7.56 5.22 3.98
CA SER A 253 -8.59 4.52 3.21
C SER A 253 -9.83 4.13 4.01
N MET A 254 -9.86 4.31 5.33
CA MET A 254 -10.97 3.87 6.20
C MET A 254 -11.83 5.03 6.75
N SER A 255 -11.46 6.29 6.48
CA SER A 255 -12.24 7.44 6.93
C SER A 255 -13.19 7.91 5.82
N GLU A 256 -14.50 7.74 6.01
CA GLU A 256 -15.57 8.19 5.09
C GLU A 256 -15.62 9.73 4.87
N ASP A 257 -14.76 10.50 5.54
CA ASP A 257 -14.87 11.97 5.62
C ASP A 257 -14.10 12.76 4.54
N SER A 258 -13.36 12.13 3.62
CA SER A 258 -12.68 12.91 2.56
C SER A 258 -13.54 13.03 1.30
N THR A 259 -14.36 14.07 1.25
CA THR A 259 -15.11 14.52 0.06
C THR A 259 -14.21 15.09 -1.06
N ASN A 260 -12.89 14.94 -0.96
CA ASN A 260 -11.91 15.41 -1.93
C ASN A 260 -11.17 14.21 -2.53
N GLY A 261 -11.16 14.10 -3.86
CA GLY A 261 -10.86 12.87 -4.60
C GLY A 261 -9.53 12.20 -4.27
N TRP A 262 -9.64 10.91 -3.93
CA TRP A 262 -8.67 9.81 -4.06
C TRP A 262 -7.27 10.00 -3.43
N PRO A 263 -6.80 9.09 -2.54
CA PRO A 263 -5.43 9.11 -1.99
C PRO A 263 -4.31 8.86 -3.03
N ARG A 264 -4.65 8.53 -4.29
CA ARG A 264 -3.71 8.13 -5.35
C ARG A 264 -2.62 9.17 -5.68
N PRO A 265 -2.89 10.48 -5.78
CA PRO A 265 -1.84 11.46 -6.09
C PRO A 265 -0.78 11.55 -4.99
N ILE A 266 -1.20 11.49 -3.72
CA ILE A 266 -0.28 11.53 -2.57
C ILE A 266 0.54 10.24 -2.55
N ILE A 267 -0.10 9.08 -2.68
CA ILE A 267 0.58 7.78 -2.73
C ILE A 267 1.64 7.76 -3.83
N SER A 268 1.28 8.14 -5.07
CA SER A 268 2.23 8.12 -6.19
C SER A 268 3.37 9.13 -5.99
N ARG A 269 3.08 10.30 -5.41
CA ARG A 269 4.11 11.30 -5.06
C ARG A 269 5.08 10.78 -4.01
N VAL A 270 4.58 10.17 -2.93
CA VAL A 270 5.41 9.63 -1.84
C VAL A 270 6.23 8.44 -2.35
N ALA A 271 5.63 7.54 -3.12
CA ALA A 271 6.34 6.45 -3.79
C ALA A 271 7.48 6.97 -4.69
N GLN A 272 7.22 8.04 -5.46
CA GLN A 272 8.23 8.68 -6.28
C GLN A 272 9.35 9.33 -5.45
N LEU A 273 9.02 9.97 -4.32
CA LEU A 273 10.00 10.58 -3.42
C LEU A 273 10.91 9.50 -2.83
N VAL A 274 10.35 8.50 -2.16
CA VAL A 274 11.12 7.44 -1.51
C VAL A 274 11.99 6.69 -2.51
N ALA A 275 11.45 6.34 -3.68
CA ALA A 275 12.22 5.65 -4.71
C ALA A 275 13.33 6.52 -5.33
N SER A 276 13.27 7.85 -5.20
CA SER A 276 14.30 8.77 -5.70
C SER A 276 15.47 8.99 -4.76
N VAL A 277 15.43 8.45 -3.53
CA VAL A 277 16.47 8.69 -2.51
C VAL A 277 17.87 8.32 -3.00
N PRO A 278 18.12 7.13 -3.59
CA PRO A 278 19.45 6.76 -4.07
C PRO A 278 19.99 7.69 -5.16
N ASP A 279 19.10 8.22 -6.02
CA ASP A 279 19.46 9.16 -7.10
C ASP A 279 19.92 10.51 -6.55
N LYS A 280 19.51 10.85 -5.33
CA LYS A 280 19.75 12.14 -4.66
C LYS A 280 20.81 12.06 -3.57
N ALA A 281 21.26 10.87 -3.22
CA ALA A 281 22.32 10.67 -2.24
C ALA A 281 23.64 11.23 -2.79
N GLY A 282 24.40 11.94 -1.95
CA GLY A 282 25.70 12.47 -2.30
C GLY A 282 26.74 11.37 -2.51
N LEU A 283 27.84 11.70 -3.17
CA LEU A 283 28.95 10.75 -3.43
C LEU A 283 29.59 10.19 -2.14
N ARG A 284 29.43 10.89 -1.00
CA ARG A 284 29.94 10.48 0.32
C ARG A 284 28.82 9.99 1.26
N ALA A 285 27.63 9.74 0.72
CA ALA A 285 26.52 9.25 1.49
C ALA A 285 26.81 7.89 2.13
N PRO A 286 26.12 7.54 3.24
CA PRO A 286 26.18 6.20 3.81
C PRO A 286 25.90 5.13 2.76
N THR A 287 26.59 3.99 2.85
CA THR A 287 26.43 2.87 1.91
C THR A 287 25.00 2.32 1.89
N SER A 288 24.25 2.48 2.99
CA SER A 288 22.82 2.15 3.08
C SER A 288 21.94 2.95 2.12
N LEU A 289 22.40 4.11 1.62
CA LEU A 289 21.72 4.89 0.58
C LEU A 289 22.13 4.51 -0.85
N SER A 290 23.06 3.57 -1.02
CA SER A 290 23.33 2.99 -2.34
C SER A 290 22.07 2.33 -2.89
N SER A 291 21.86 2.43 -4.20
CA SER A 291 20.66 1.89 -4.88
C SER A 291 20.35 0.44 -4.46
N HIS A 292 21.36 -0.43 -4.48
CA HIS A 292 21.20 -1.84 -4.11
C HIS A 292 20.75 -2.04 -2.65
N LEU A 293 21.49 -1.49 -1.68
CA LEU A 293 21.16 -1.70 -0.25
C LEU A 293 19.86 -1.00 0.15
N PHE A 294 19.62 0.21 -0.38
CA PHE A 294 18.42 0.97 -0.12
C PHE A 294 17.18 0.24 -0.63
N PHE A 295 17.17 -0.20 -1.90
CA PHE A 295 16.01 -0.89 -2.46
C PHE A 295 15.77 -2.26 -1.87
N LYS A 296 16.82 -2.98 -1.43
CA LYS A 296 16.65 -4.21 -0.67
C LYS A 296 15.86 -3.94 0.63
N GLN A 297 16.32 -3.01 1.46
CA GLN A 297 15.66 -2.70 2.74
C GLN A 297 14.26 -2.11 2.53
N LEU A 298 14.08 -1.30 1.49
CA LEU A 298 12.79 -0.75 1.10
C LEU A 298 11.79 -1.86 0.77
N THR A 299 12.22 -2.86 0.00
CA THR A 299 11.39 -4.00 -0.41
C THR A 299 10.96 -4.83 0.80
N ILE A 300 11.88 -5.13 1.73
CA ILE A 300 11.58 -5.87 2.96
C ILE A 300 10.47 -5.18 3.75
N GLN A 301 10.57 -3.86 3.94
CA GLN A 301 9.55 -3.09 4.68
C GLN A 301 8.19 -3.06 3.96
N LEU A 302 8.19 -2.91 2.64
CA LEU A 302 6.96 -2.89 1.84
C LEU A 302 6.22 -4.23 1.89
N LEU A 303 6.96 -5.33 1.82
CA LEU A 303 6.39 -6.68 1.89
C LEU A 303 5.82 -6.95 3.29
N SER A 304 6.57 -6.63 4.36
CA SER A 304 6.07 -6.69 5.73
C SER A 304 4.77 -5.89 5.92
N GLY A 305 4.69 -4.69 5.35
CA GLY A 305 3.48 -3.86 5.42
C GLY A 305 2.29 -4.46 4.66
N ALA A 306 2.53 -5.09 3.51
CA ALA A 306 1.50 -5.79 2.76
C ALA A 306 0.97 -7.03 3.52
N GLU A 307 1.87 -7.80 4.14
CA GLU A 307 1.54 -8.98 4.95
C GLU A 307 0.73 -8.61 6.20
N GLU A 308 1.17 -7.61 6.98
CA GLU A 308 0.44 -7.08 8.14
C GLU A 308 -0.99 -6.67 7.76
N ARG A 309 -1.13 -6.03 6.60
CA ARG A 309 -2.42 -5.59 6.11
C ARG A 309 -3.30 -6.75 5.65
N ALA A 310 -2.73 -7.76 5.00
CA ALA A 310 -3.46 -8.95 4.58
C ALA A 310 -4.09 -9.69 5.76
N ILE A 311 -3.35 -9.83 6.87
CA ILE A 311 -3.85 -10.42 8.13
C ILE A 311 -5.02 -9.58 8.67
N THR A 312 -4.84 -8.26 8.76
CA THR A 312 -5.88 -7.34 9.28
C THR A 312 -7.17 -7.35 8.45
N LEU A 313 -7.07 -7.53 7.13
CA LEU A 313 -8.22 -7.62 6.24
C LEU A 313 -8.95 -8.95 6.37
N SER A 314 -8.24 -10.06 6.57
CA SER A 314 -8.83 -11.38 6.79
C SER A 314 -9.78 -11.38 8.00
N ASP A 315 -9.40 -10.69 9.07
CA ASP A 315 -10.23 -10.56 10.27
C ASP A 315 -11.48 -9.68 10.05
N LYS A 316 -11.41 -8.74 9.10
CA LYS A 316 -12.47 -7.74 8.84
C LYS A 316 -13.40 -8.10 7.69
N GLU A 317 -12.96 -8.85 6.68
CA GLU A 317 -13.78 -9.34 5.56
C GLU A 317 -14.95 -10.22 6.03
N ALA A 318 -14.82 -10.84 7.21
CA ALA A 318 -15.93 -11.53 7.89
C ALA A 318 -17.08 -10.59 8.34
N SER A 319 -16.86 -9.27 8.38
CA SER A 319 -17.79 -8.31 9.00
C SER A 319 -18.40 -7.28 8.03
N PHE A 320 -17.69 -6.82 6.99
CA PHE A 320 -18.20 -5.80 6.07
C PHE A 320 -17.68 -6.01 4.64
N GLY A 321 -18.54 -6.48 3.74
CA GLY A 321 -18.22 -6.72 2.33
C GLY A 321 -18.04 -5.44 1.51
N ILE A 322 -16.96 -4.68 1.75
CA ILE A 322 -16.60 -3.49 0.99
C ILE A 322 -15.25 -3.72 0.31
N SER A 323 -15.27 -3.79 -1.03
CA SER A 323 -14.10 -3.88 -1.89
C SER A 323 -13.42 -2.51 -2.05
N GLU A 324 -12.91 -1.96 -0.97
CA GLU A 324 -12.17 -0.70 -1.03
C GLU A 324 -10.72 -0.96 -1.50
N THR A 325 -10.23 -0.14 -2.44
CA THR A 325 -8.84 -0.23 -2.89
C THR A 325 -7.91 0.13 -1.75
N ASP A 326 -7.22 -0.88 -1.22
CA ASP A 326 -6.34 -0.75 -0.07
C ASP A 326 -5.18 0.24 -0.34
N GLY A 327 -5.08 1.29 0.47
CA GLY A 327 -4.03 2.30 0.35
C GLY A 327 -2.62 1.75 0.52
N THR A 328 -2.42 0.75 1.38
CA THR A 328 -1.14 0.07 1.58
C THR A 328 -0.71 -0.65 0.30
N LEU A 329 -1.59 -1.47 -0.28
CA LEU A 329 -1.27 -2.21 -1.50
C LEU A 329 -1.03 -1.26 -2.68
N LEU A 330 -1.81 -0.18 -2.79
CA LEU A 330 -1.56 0.87 -3.80
C LEU A 330 -0.17 1.49 -3.64
N PHE A 331 0.26 1.78 -2.42
CA PHE A 331 1.59 2.33 -2.15
C PHE A 331 2.71 1.35 -2.48
N VAL A 332 2.55 0.07 -2.13
CA VAL A 332 3.50 -1.00 -2.50
C VAL A 332 3.60 -1.11 -4.02
N GLY A 333 2.47 -1.23 -4.73
CA GLY A 333 2.44 -1.34 -6.18
C GLY A 333 3.05 -0.14 -6.90
N GLU A 334 2.73 1.09 -6.47
CA GLU A 334 3.34 2.31 -7.02
C GLU A 334 4.86 2.33 -6.77
N THR A 335 5.30 1.99 -5.56
CA THR A 335 6.72 2.00 -5.22
C THR A 335 7.50 0.94 -6.01
N PHE A 336 6.94 -0.27 -6.19
CA PHE A 336 7.53 -1.31 -7.04
C PHE A 336 7.69 -0.84 -8.49
N CYS A 337 6.68 -0.15 -9.05
CA CYS A 337 6.80 0.48 -10.38
C CYS A 337 7.98 1.45 -10.45
N ARG A 338 8.15 2.27 -9.41
CA ARG A 338 9.22 3.28 -9.36
C ARG A 338 10.61 2.66 -9.20
N ILE A 339 10.74 1.56 -8.47
CA ILE A 339 12.00 0.79 -8.36
C ILE A 339 12.34 0.14 -9.69
N CYS A 340 11.36 -0.51 -10.34
CA CYS A 340 11.58 -1.19 -11.62
C CYS A 340 12.02 -0.23 -12.72
N ARG A 341 11.37 0.94 -12.81
CA ARG A 341 11.75 1.98 -13.79
C ARG A 341 13.12 2.62 -13.56
N ARG A 342 13.70 2.44 -12.37
CA ARG A 342 15.10 2.85 -12.07
C ARG A 342 16.13 1.77 -12.39
N GLY A 343 15.69 0.63 -12.91
CA GLY A 343 16.58 -0.46 -13.30
C GLY A 343 16.97 -1.40 -12.14
N SER A 344 16.37 -1.26 -10.96
CA SER A 344 16.65 -2.11 -9.78
C SER A 344 15.61 -3.22 -9.60
N SER A 345 15.11 -3.74 -10.73
CA SER A 345 14.08 -4.78 -10.75
C SER A 345 14.60 -6.12 -10.22
N ASP A 346 15.88 -6.41 -10.45
CA ASP A 346 16.62 -7.57 -9.96
C ASP A 346 16.70 -7.59 -8.43
N VAL A 347 17.08 -6.46 -7.81
CA VAL A 347 17.16 -6.33 -6.34
C VAL A 347 15.79 -6.50 -5.70
N LEU A 348 14.79 -5.83 -6.26
CA LEU A 348 13.40 -5.94 -5.82
C LEU A 348 12.94 -7.40 -5.87
N LEU A 349 13.14 -8.05 -7.01
CA LEU A 349 12.59 -9.35 -7.27
C LEU A 349 13.30 -10.45 -6.48
N HIS A 350 14.60 -10.33 -6.27
CA HIS A 350 15.35 -11.27 -5.44
C HIS A 350 14.78 -11.37 -4.03
N GLU A 351 14.41 -10.23 -3.43
CA GLU A 351 13.79 -10.21 -2.11
C GLU A 351 12.34 -10.74 -2.14
N VAL A 352 11.55 -10.38 -3.16
CA VAL A 352 10.18 -10.89 -3.34
C VAL A 352 10.19 -12.42 -3.47
N ILE A 353 11.03 -12.98 -4.35
CA ILE A 353 11.13 -14.42 -4.56
C ILE A 353 11.60 -15.11 -3.29
N SER A 354 12.60 -14.57 -2.60
CA SER A 354 13.12 -15.16 -1.36
C SER A 354 12.06 -15.25 -0.26
N GLN A 355 11.10 -14.31 -0.21
CA GLN A 355 9.99 -14.36 0.74
C GLN A 355 8.91 -15.35 0.33
N ILE A 356 8.48 -15.33 -0.94
CA ILE A 356 7.47 -16.28 -1.44
C ILE A 356 7.99 -17.72 -1.35
N PHE A 357 9.25 -17.94 -1.72
CA PHE A 357 9.88 -19.26 -1.67
C PHE A 357 9.91 -19.80 -0.25
N ARG A 358 10.34 -19.00 0.74
CA ARG A 358 10.30 -19.38 2.17
C ARG A 358 8.88 -19.71 2.61
N HIS A 359 7.88 -18.93 2.20
CA HIS A 359 6.48 -19.19 2.52
C HIS A 359 5.99 -20.52 1.91
N VAL A 360 6.29 -20.78 0.63
CA VAL A 360 5.95 -22.02 -0.06
C VAL A 360 6.59 -23.23 0.63
N GLN A 361 7.89 -23.15 0.96
CA GLN A 361 8.59 -24.23 1.65
C GLN A 361 8.01 -24.51 3.04
N GLN A 362 7.72 -23.48 3.82
CA GLN A 362 7.09 -23.64 5.13
C GLN A 362 5.75 -24.36 5.03
N VAL A 363 4.93 -24.00 4.04
CA VAL A 363 3.63 -24.63 3.80
C VAL A 363 3.76 -26.08 3.34
N LEU A 364 4.66 -26.36 2.38
CA LEU A 364 4.89 -27.71 1.86
C LEU A 364 5.46 -28.66 2.91
N LEU A 365 6.38 -28.20 3.76
CA LEU A 365 6.99 -29.01 4.81
C LEU A 365 6.02 -29.32 5.97
N SER A 366 5.06 -28.44 6.22
CA SER A 366 4.15 -28.57 7.36
C SER A 366 2.90 -29.42 7.09
N ASN A 367 2.57 -29.70 5.82
CA ASN A 367 1.27 -30.30 5.46
C ASN A 367 1.38 -31.31 4.31
N SER A 368 1.89 -32.51 4.59
CA SER A 368 2.05 -33.58 3.59
C SER A 368 0.73 -34.17 3.05
N ASP A 369 -0.37 -34.03 3.79
CA ASP A 369 -1.63 -34.76 3.52
C ASP A 369 -2.85 -33.84 3.21
N ALA A 370 -2.70 -32.51 3.27
CA ALA A 370 -3.82 -31.57 3.07
C ALA A 370 -3.94 -31.07 1.62
N ASP A 371 -5.15 -30.66 1.19
CA ASP A 371 -5.33 -29.99 -0.11
C ASP A 371 -4.62 -28.63 -0.07
N LEU A 372 -3.41 -28.60 -0.65
CA LEU A 372 -2.58 -27.42 -0.75
C LEU A 372 -3.31 -26.25 -1.44
N THR A 373 -4.25 -26.54 -2.35
CA THR A 373 -5.03 -25.50 -3.04
C THR A 373 -5.95 -24.75 -2.08
N GLU A 374 -6.60 -25.47 -1.16
CA GLU A 374 -7.45 -24.88 -0.13
C GLU A 374 -6.60 -24.14 0.92
N LEU A 375 -5.44 -24.70 1.28
CA LEU A 375 -4.52 -24.10 2.25
C LEU A 375 -3.90 -22.80 1.75
N PHE A 376 -3.40 -22.76 0.51
CA PHE A 376 -2.92 -21.53 -0.11
C PHE A 376 -4.08 -20.56 -0.44
N GLY A 377 -5.28 -21.06 -0.71
CA GLY A 377 -6.46 -20.24 -0.96
C GLY A 377 -7.01 -19.55 0.29
N SER A 378 -6.98 -20.21 1.45
CA SER A 378 -7.51 -19.70 2.71
C SER A 378 -6.50 -18.90 3.54
N ASN A 379 -5.20 -19.09 3.31
CA ASN A 379 -4.16 -18.38 4.05
C ASN A 379 -4.02 -16.92 3.55
N PRO A 380 -4.24 -15.89 4.41
CA PRO A 380 -4.11 -14.50 4.01
C PRO A 380 -2.68 -14.13 3.57
N GLY A 381 -1.66 -14.78 4.14
CA GLY A 381 -0.25 -14.62 3.74
C GLY A 381 0.04 -15.18 2.34
N SER A 382 -0.78 -16.09 1.84
CA SER A 382 -0.68 -16.57 0.46
C SER A 382 -1.38 -15.64 -0.53
N GLN A 383 -2.52 -15.05 -0.12
CA GLN A 383 -3.27 -14.11 -0.95
C GLN A 383 -2.60 -12.74 -1.13
N VAL A 384 -1.66 -12.38 -0.24
CA VAL A 384 -0.98 -11.07 -0.32
C VAL A 384 -0.21 -10.91 -1.64
N TRP A 385 0.37 -11.99 -2.17
CA TRP A 385 1.23 -11.97 -3.35
C TRP A 385 0.45 -11.59 -4.62
N SER A 386 -0.71 -12.20 -4.84
CA SER A 386 -1.60 -11.85 -5.95
C SER A 386 -2.15 -10.43 -5.81
N LYS A 387 -2.43 -9.99 -4.58
CA LYS A 387 -2.90 -8.62 -4.28
C LYS A 387 -1.82 -7.58 -4.59
N ILE A 388 -0.56 -7.84 -4.26
CA ILE A 388 0.59 -6.98 -4.61
C ILE A 388 0.72 -6.88 -6.13
N MET A 389 0.79 -8.02 -6.83
CA MET A 389 0.90 -8.02 -8.30
C MET A 389 -0.29 -7.32 -8.97
N GLY A 390 -1.50 -7.48 -8.40
CA GLY A 390 -2.70 -6.80 -8.86
C GLY A 390 -2.70 -5.28 -8.62
N ALA A 391 -1.96 -4.80 -7.62
CA ALA A 391 -1.83 -3.38 -7.31
C ALA A 391 -0.89 -2.63 -8.27
N ILE A 392 0.06 -3.33 -8.89
CA ILE A 392 0.95 -2.78 -9.92
C ILE A 392 0.14 -2.45 -11.17
N LYS A 393 -0.05 -1.15 -11.47
CA LYS A 393 -0.84 -0.70 -12.62
C LYS A 393 -0.03 -0.45 -13.88
N ASP A 394 1.30 -0.38 -13.77
CA ASP A 394 2.19 -0.20 -14.92
C ASP A 394 2.42 -1.53 -15.65
N PRO A 395 1.95 -1.69 -16.90
CA PRO A 395 2.12 -2.93 -17.66
C PRO A 395 3.58 -3.29 -17.88
N TYR A 396 4.45 -2.28 -18.07
CA TYR A 396 5.89 -2.49 -18.23
C TYR A 396 6.50 -3.15 -16.99
N THR A 397 6.15 -2.64 -15.80
CA THR A 397 6.64 -3.19 -14.53
C THR A 397 6.19 -4.64 -14.33
N VAL A 398 4.91 -4.95 -14.58
CA VAL A 398 4.40 -6.32 -14.48
C VAL A 398 5.15 -7.24 -15.44
N GLU A 399 5.33 -6.84 -16.70
CA GLU A 399 6.08 -7.61 -17.70
C GLU A 399 7.53 -7.84 -17.28
N ARG A 400 8.24 -6.78 -16.87
CA ARG A 400 9.65 -6.86 -16.49
C ARG A 400 9.87 -7.75 -15.27
N MET A 401 9.03 -7.61 -14.24
CA MET A 401 9.11 -8.46 -13.04
C MET A 401 8.79 -9.92 -13.38
N SER A 402 7.79 -10.17 -14.22
CA SER A 402 7.40 -11.53 -14.61
C SER A 402 8.49 -12.23 -15.43
N GLU A 403 9.16 -11.51 -16.34
CA GLU A 403 10.27 -12.02 -17.14
C GLU A 403 11.47 -12.39 -16.23
N LEU A 404 11.88 -11.47 -15.36
CA LEU A 404 12.98 -11.69 -14.45
C LEU A 404 12.68 -12.82 -13.45
N LEU A 405 11.41 -12.98 -13.06
CA LEU A 405 10.98 -14.03 -12.12
C LEU A 405 11.26 -15.40 -12.70
N LEU A 406 10.83 -15.61 -13.94
CA LEU A 406 11.02 -16.88 -14.64
C LEU A 406 12.50 -17.19 -14.82
N HIS A 407 13.31 -16.21 -15.22
CA HIS A 407 14.75 -16.40 -15.34
C HIS A 407 15.41 -16.74 -14.00
N GLN A 408 15.04 -16.05 -12.93
CA GLN A 408 15.61 -16.28 -11.61
C GLN A 408 15.23 -17.67 -11.08
N LEU A 409 13.96 -18.05 -11.19
CA LEU A 409 13.48 -19.40 -10.81
C LEU A 409 14.18 -20.51 -11.59
N ALA A 410 14.48 -20.29 -12.87
CA ALA A 410 15.21 -21.27 -13.67
C ALA A 410 16.72 -21.31 -13.35
N SER A 411 17.28 -20.21 -12.86
CA SER A 411 18.70 -20.13 -12.48
C SER A 411 18.98 -20.65 -11.07
N GLU A 412 18.00 -20.55 -10.17
CA GLU A 412 18.08 -21.04 -8.81
C GLU A 412 17.72 -22.54 -8.74
N HIS A 413 18.21 -23.26 -7.73
CA HIS A 413 17.93 -24.68 -7.53
C HIS A 413 16.51 -24.94 -6.98
N VAL A 414 15.51 -24.27 -7.54
CA VAL A 414 14.10 -24.40 -7.18
C VAL A 414 13.50 -25.61 -7.91
N THR A 415 12.73 -26.44 -7.21
CA THR A 415 12.04 -27.56 -7.83
C THR A 415 10.87 -27.08 -8.70
N ASP A 416 10.47 -27.87 -9.70
CA ASP A 416 9.33 -27.53 -10.57
C ASP A 416 8.04 -27.25 -9.78
N VAL A 417 7.82 -28.00 -8.69
CA VAL A 417 6.64 -27.85 -7.82
C VAL A 417 6.67 -26.50 -7.11
N GLU A 418 7.81 -26.13 -6.52
CA GLU A 418 7.98 -24.85 -5.83
C GLU A 418 7.86 -23.67 -6.81
N ALA A 419 8.53 -23.75 -7.97
CA ALA A 419 8.46 -22.72 -9.00
C ALA A 419 7.02 -22.50 -9.50
N TYR A 420 6.28 -23.59 -9.69
CA TYR A 420 4.91 -23.53 -10.15
C TYR A 420 3.96 -22.97 -9.08
N TRP A 421 4.14 -23.29 -7.79
CA TRP A 421 3.42 -22.63 -6.69
C TRP A 421 3.69 -21.13 -6.62
N ILE A 422 4.94 -20.69 -6.82
CA ILE A 422 5.28 -19.25 -6.85
C ILE A 422 4.52 -18.55 -7.98
N ILE A 423 4.52 -19.12 -9.19
CA ILE A 423 3.77 -18.58 -10.34
C ILE A 423 2.27 -18.54 -10.03
N TRP A 424 1.73 -19.60 -9.42
CA TRP A 424 0.32 -19.69 -9.04
C TRP A 424 -0.08 -18.58 -8.06
N LEU A 425 0.69 -18.40 -6.98
CA LEU A 425 0.42 -17.38 -5.95
C LEU A 425 0.46 -15.97 -6.51
N LEU A 426 1.37 -15.68 -7.45
CA LEU A 426 1.51 -14.35 -8.04
C LEU A 426 0.44 -14.05 -9.09
N PHE A 427 0.14 -15.01 -9.97
CA PHE A 427 -0.61 -14.73 -11.19
C PHE A 427 -2.04 -15.27 -11.20
N HIS A 428 -2.39 -16.31 -10.45
CA HIS A 428 -3.68 -16.99 -10.61
C HIS A 428 -4.88 -16.05 -10.59
N GLN A 429 -5.00 -15.21 -9.56
CA GLN A 429 -6.14 -14.29 -9.44
C GLN A 429 -6.10 -13.18 -10.51
N ILE A 430 -4.92 -12.60 -10.76
CA ILE A 430 -4.78 -11.48 -11.70
C ILE A 430 -4.88 -11.92 -13.15
N PHE A 431 -4.58 -13.18 -13.46
CA PHE A 431 -4.75 -13.76 -14.79
C PHE A 431 -6.22 -13.68 -15.21
N TYR A 432 -7.15 -14.12 -14.37
CA TYR A 432 -8.58 -14.04 -14.69
C TYR A 432 -9.12 -12.61 -14.69
N GLN A 433 -8.57 -11.73 -13.84
CA GLN A 433 -9.06 -10.36 -13.69
C GLN A 433 -8.50 -9.38 -14.74
N GLN A 434 -7.28 -9.60 -15.22
CA GLN A 434 -6.55 -8.63 -16.04
C GLN A 434 -6.19 -9.22 -17.41
N THR A 435 -6.86 -8.74 -18.45
CA THR A 435 -6.58 -9.15 -19.84
C THR A 435 -5.14 -8.86 -20.28
N SER A 436 -4.50 -7.82 -19.74
CA SER A 436 -3.09 -7.50 -20.00
C SER A 436 -2.14 -8.60 -19.54
N VAL A 437 -2.38 -9.19 -18.36
CA VAL A 437 -1.56 -10.28 -17.81
C VAL A 437 -1.72 -11.55 -18.65
N ARG A 438 -2.95 -11.86 -19.08
CA ARG A 438 -3.21 -13.00 -19.97
C ARG A 438 -2.48 -12.86 -21.29
N SER A 439 -2.60 -11.71 -21.94
CA SER A 439 -1.91 -11.43 -23.20
C SER A 439 -0.39 -11.41 -23.04
N MET A 440 0.13 -10.93 -21.92
CA MET A 440 1.55 -10.98 -21.62
C MET A 440 2.07 -12.43 -21.53
N LEU A 441 1.42 -13.31 -20.77
CA LEU A 441 1.87 -14.69 -20.61
C LEU A 441 1.69 -15.52 -21.90
N VAL A 442 0.51 -15.45 -22.51
CA VAL A 442 0.18 -16.27 -23.68
C VAL A 442 0.77 -15.68 -24.96
N ASP A 443 0.51 -14.41 -25.23
CA ASP A 443 0.88 -13.83 -26.51
C ASP A 443 2.33 -13.38 -26.52
N LYS A 444 2.86 -12.79 -25.44
CA LYS A 444 4.26 -12.30 -25.44
C LYS A 444 5.26 -13.36 -25.02
N PHE A 445 5.07 -13.99 -23.86
CA PHE A 445 6.09 -14.83 -23.26
C PHE A 445 6.22 -16.19 -23.96
N LEU A 446 5.11 -16.84 -24.30
CA LEU A 446 5.17 -18.08 -25.07
C LEU A 446 5.61 -17.83 -26.52
N LEU A 447 5.06 -16.82 -27.21
CA LEU A 447 5.34 -16.67 -28.65
C LEU A 447 6.65 -15.96 -28.95
N TRP A 448 7.01 -14.88 -28.25
CA TRP A 448 8.05 -13.95 -28.73
C TRP A 448 9.33 -13.93 -27.89
N LYS A 449 9.28 -14.35 -26.62
CA LYS A 449 10.44 -14.27 -25.70
C LYS A 449 11.25 -15.57 -25.69
N VAL A 450 12.55 -15.45 -25.43
CA VAL A 450 13.44 -16.59 -25.20
C VAL A 450 13.41 -16.93 -23.72
N PHE A 451 12.98 -18.14 -23.38
CA PHE A 451 13.06 -18.64 -22.03
C PHE A 451 13.67 -20.02 -22.00
N PRO A 452 14.31 -20.43 -20.88
CA PRO A 452 14.62 -21.81 -20.61
C PRO A 452 13.37 -22.70 -20.77
N VAL A 453 13.57 -23.95 -21.20
CA VAL A 453 12.48 -24.90 -21.47
C VAL A 453 11.59 -25.12 -20.23
N CYS A 454 12.17 -25.14 -19.04
CA CYS A 454 11.43 -25.25 -17.78
C CYS A 454 10.40 -24.11 -17.59
N CYS A 455 10.79 -22.85 -17.86
CA CYS A 455 9.88 -21.71 -17.78
C CYS A 455 8.71 -21.83 -18.77
N LEU A 456 8.99 -22.23 -20.01
CA LEU A 456 7.96 -22.40 -21.03
C LEU A 456 6.96 -23.49 -20.62
N ARG A 457 7.44 -24.60 -20.04
CA ARG A 457 6.57 -25.64 -19.46
C ARG A 457 5.71 -25.10 -18.33
N TRP A 458 6.27 -24.31 -17.41
CA TRP A 458 5.49 -23.71 -16.32
C TRP A 458 4.42 -22.73 -16.85
N ILE A 459 4.75 -21.90 -17.86
CA ILE A 459 3.79 -20.98 -18.47
C ILE A 459 2.67 -21.76 -19.18
N LEU A 460 3.00 -22.83 -19.90
CA LEU A 460 1.98 -23.67 -20.53
C LEU A 460 1.05 -24.28 -19.48
N GLN A 461 1.62 -24.89 -18.43
CA GLN A 461 0.88 -25.49 -17.33
C GLN A 461 -0.06 -24.46 -16.66
N PHE A 462 0.43 -23.25 -16.43
CA PHE A 462 -0.32 -22.18 -15.78
C PHE A 462 -1.39 -21.57 -16.68
N ALA A 463 -0.98 -21.04 -17.84
CA ALA A 463 -1.82 -20.16 -18.66
C ALA A 463 -2.69 -20.92 -19.66
N VAL A 464 -2.31 -22.13 -20.06
CA VAL A 464 -3.02 -22.93 -21.08
C VAL A 464 -3.79 -24.07 -20.44
N PHE A 465 -3.15 -24.85 -19.56
CA PHE A 465 -3.85 -25.95 -18.87
C PHE A 465 -4.67 -25.48 -17.66
N GLY A 466 -4.32 -24.32 -17.05
CA GLY A 466 -5.09 -23.74 -15.95
C GLY A 466 -5.20 -24.64 -14.70
N CYS A 467 -4.29 -25.61 -14.55
CA CYS A 467 -4.36 -26.63 -13.50
C CYS A 467 -3.57 -26.20 -12.26
N PRO A 468 -4.10 -26.39 -11.03
CA PRO A 468 -3.30 -26.14 -9.83
C PRO A 468 -2.12 -27.12 -9.74
N PRO A 469 -1.05 -26.79 -8.98
CA PRO A 469 0.21 -27.53 -8.94
C PRO A 469 0.16 -29.02 -8.59
N VAL A 470 -0.92 -29.46 -7.95
CA VAL A 470 -1.11 -30.84 -7.46
C VAL A 470 -2.19 -31.58 -8.25
N ALA A 471 -2.90 -30.91 -9.17
CA ALA A 471 -3.85 -31.58 -10.03
C ALA A 471 -3.09 -32.32 -11.12
N ASP A 472 -3.34 -33.62 -11.21
CA ASP A 472 -2.88 -34.44 -12.33
C ASP A 472 -3.51 -33.85 -13.62
N PRO A 473 -2.73 -33.29 -14.56
CA PRO A 473 -3.27 -32.54 -15.70
C PRO A 473 -4.15 -33.41 -16.61
N LEU A 474 -4.08 -34.74 -16.47
CA LEU A 474 -4.89 -35.72 -17.17
C LEU A 474 -6.24 -36.05 -16.51
N SER A 475 -6.49 -35.58 -15.28
CA SER A 475 -7.66 -36.00 -14.48
C SER A 475 -8.89 -35.10 -14.60
N LYS A 476 -8.75 -33.89 -15.16
CA LYS A 476 -9.88 -32.97 -15.40
C LYS A 476 -10.19 -32.85 -16.88
N ASP A 477 -11.37 -33.33 -17.25
CA ASP A 477 -11.98 -33.30 -18.58
C ASP A 477 -12.42 -31.87 -19.00
N HIS A 478 -11.66 -30.84 -18.64
CA HIS A 478 -11.98 -29.43 -18.90
C HIS A 478 -11.14 -28.83 -20.05
N GLU A 479 -11.84 -28.35 -21.07
CA GLU A 479 -11.43 -27.41 -22.14
C GLU A 479 -10.18 -27.77 -22.98
N THR A 480 -10.11 -29.01 -23.48
CA THR A 480 -9.23 -29.40 -24.60
C THR A 480 -9.32 -28.47 -25.81
N VAL A 481 -10.46 -27.77 -26.00
CA VAL A 481 -10.67 -26.80 -27.09
C VAL A 481 -9.78 -25.56 -26.97
N GLY A 482 -9.59 -25.02 -25.75
CA GLY A 482 -8.75 -23.85 -25.52
C GLY A 482 -7.27 -24.17 -25.74
N LEU A 483 -6.83 -25.34 -25.28
CA LEU A 483 -5.49 -25.86 -25.51
C LEU A 483 -5.19 -26.07 -26.99
N ILE A 484 -6.11 -26.71 -27.73
CA ILE A 484 -5.94 -26.94 -29.17
C ILE A 484 -5.85 -25.62 -29.93
N ASP A 485 -6.67 -24.61 -29.59
CA ASP A 485 -6.62 -23.29 -30.21
C ASP A 485 -5.30 -22.55 -29.88
N THR A 486 -4.84 -22.58 -28.63
CA THR A 486 -3.54 -21.99 -28.25
C THR A 486 -2.37 -22.70 -28.92
N VAL A 487 -2.37 -24.03 -28.96
CA VAL A 487 -1.34 -24.83 -29.65
C VAL A 487 -1.39 -24.61 -31.16
N GLN A 488 -2.57 -24.53 -31.78
CA GLN A 488 -2.71 -24.19 -33.20
C GLN A 488 -2.18 -22.79 -33.51
N ARG A 489 -2.43 -21.80 -32.64
CA ARG A 489 -1.87 -20.44 -32.78
C ARG A 489 -0.36 -20.43 -32.61
N LEU A 490 0.18 -21.15 -31.61
CA LEU A 490 1.61 -21.31 -31.39
C LEU A 490 2.27 -21.92 -32.63
N VAL A 491 1.76 -23.07 -33.11
CA VAL A 491 2.25 -23.75 -34.31
C VAL A 491 2.13 -22.84 -35.53
N ALA A 492 1.01 -22.14 -35.74
CA ALA A 492 0.82 -21.27 -36.89
C ALA A 492 1.73 -20.02 -36.90
N VAL A 493 2.15 -19.54 -35.72
CA VAL A 493 3.14 -18.45 -35.61
C VAL A 493 4.54 -19.00 -35.81
N TRP A 494 4.87 -20.10 -35.12
CA TRP A 494 6.20 -20.71 -35.14
C TRP A 494 6.54 -21.39 -36.48
N SER A 495 5.55 -21.78 -37.28
CA SER A 495 5.76 -22.37 -38.61
C SER A 495 6.01 -21.34 -39.71
N LYS A 496 5.85 -20.03 -39.43
CA LYS A 496 6.08 -18.99 -40.44
C LYS A 496 7.57 -18.83 -40.69
N LYS A 497 7.96 -18.89 -41.97
CA LYS A 497 9.37 -18.74 -42.40
C LYS A 497 10.00 -17.45 -41.88
N GLU A 498 9.28 -16.33 -41.93
CA GLU A 498 9.71 -15.01 -41.43
C GLU A 498 10.01 -15.03 -39.92
N PHE A 499 9.20 -15.79 -39.17
CA PHE A 499 9.34 -15.94 -37.73
C PHE A 499 10.53 -16.84 -37.37
N VAL A 500 10.68 -17.99 -38.03
CA VAL A 500 11.86 -18.87 -37.83
C VAL A 500 13.15 -18.14 -38.19
N GLN A 501 13.17 -17.36 -39.28
CA GLN A 501 14.36 -16.63 -39.72
C GLN A 501 14.74 -15.44 -38.81
N SER A 502 13.79 -14.90 -38.05
CA SER A 502 14.04 -13.81 -37.09
C SER A 502 14.34 -14.31 -35.67
N ALA A 503 14.03 -15.58 -35.38
CA ALA A 503 14.31 -16.21 -34.10
C ALA A 503 15.79 -16.59 -33.96
N THR A 504 16.35 -16.41 -32.77
CA THR A 504 17.72 -16.85 -32.47
C THR A 504 17.81 -18.37 -32.51
N MET A 505 19.01 -18.91 -32.74
CA MET A 505 19.24 -20.37 -32.72
C MET A 505 18.83 -21.01 -31.38
N GLU A 506 19.00 -20.27 -30.28
CA GLU A 506 18.58 -20.68 -28.93
C GLU A 506 17.05 -20.78 -28.80
N GLN A 507 16.30 -19.82 -29.36
CA GLN A 507 14.82 -19.90 -29.42
C GLN A 507 14.35 -21.12 -30.20
N GLN A 508 14.93 -21.34 -31.38
CA GLN A 508 14.58 -22.49 -32.23
C GLN A 508 14.89 -23.83 -31.54
N ALA A 509 15.98 -23.91 -30.78
CA ALA A 509 16.33 -25.08 -30.00
C ALA A 509 15.35 -25.33 -28.84
N CYS A 510 14.97 -24.28 -28.11
CA CYS A 510 13.99 -24.37 -27.02
C CYS A 510 12.61 -24.81 -27.53
N TRP A 511 12.18 -24.29 -28.68
CA TRP A 511 10.91 -24.72 -29.29
C TRP A 511 10.92 -26.16 -29.75
N LYS A 512 12.01 -26.62 -30.39
CA LYS A 512 12.16 -28.04 -30.76
C LYS A 512 12.08 -28.94 -29.54
N ALA A 513 12.71 -28.57 -28.43
CA ALA A 513 12.67 -29.31 -27.18
C ALA A 513 11.29 -29.32 -26.50
N LEU A 514 10.39 -28.42 -26.87
CA LEU A 514 9.03 -28.36 -26.32
C LEU A 514 8.03 -29.28 -27.04
N PHE A 515 8.30 -29.62 -28.31
CA PHE A 515 7.46 -30.50 -29.13
C PHE A 515 7.88 -31.98 -29.07
N ILE A 516 9.08 -32.24 -28.55
CA ILE A 516 9.58 -33.58 -28.25
C ILE A 516 9.17 -33.91 -26.81
#